data_AF-A0A957DHA3-F1
#
_entry.id   AF-A0A957DHA3-F1
#
_cell.length_a   1.000
_cell.length_b   1.000
_cell.length_c   1.000
_cell.angle_alpha   90.00
_cell.angle_beta   90.00
_cell.angle_gamma   90.00
#
_symmetry.space_group_name_H-M   'P 1'
#
loop_
_entity.id
_entity.type
_entity.pdbx_description
1 polymer ?
#
loop_
_entity_poly.entity_id
_entity_poly.type
_entity_poly.pdbx_seq_one_letter_code
_entity_poly.pdbx_strand_id
1 'polypeptide(L)' 'AALMQTNINVQALTVEAALTRRRAHIYHAAMLDPHTAAELDLDQIWALVDDLIAAHEDWLPRYQ' A
#
# COMPACT_ATOMS: atom_id res chain seq x y z
N ALA A 1 8.46 14.78 -15.28
CA ALA A 1 8.68 13.31 -15.29
C ALA A 1 8.55 12.69 -13.89
N ALA A 2 9.14 13.28 -12.84
CA ALA A 2 9.14 12.70 -11.47
C ALA A 2 7.74 12.45 -10.85
N LEU A 3 6.76 13.32 -11.08
CA LEU A 3 5.38 13.14 -10.56
C LEU A 3 4.63 11.93 -11.14
N MET A 4 4.99 11.51 -12.36
CA MET A 4 4.42 10.28 -12.93
C MET A 4 5.05 9.04 -12.29
N GLN A 5 6.34 9.13 -11.93
CA GLN A 5 7.08 8.04 -11.31
C GLN A 5 6.55 7.68 -9.92
N THR A 6 6.20 8.67 -9.09
CA THR A 6 5.61 8.43 -7.76
C THR A 6 4.27 7.72 -7.84
N ASN A 7 3.39 8.13 -8.77
CA ASN A 7 2.09 7.46 -8.96
C ASN A 7 2.24 6.04 -9.55
N ILE A 8 3.19 5.82 -10.46
CA ILE A 8 3.45 4.49 -11.05
C ILE A 8 4.04 3.54 -9.99
N ASN A 9 4.87 4.03 -9.07
CA ASN A 9 5.48 3.19 -8.04
C ASN A 9 4.45 2.62 -7.05
N VAL A 10 3.39 3.37 -6.72
CA VAL A 10 2.28 2.89 -5.89
C VAL A 10 1.60 1.68 -6.54
N GLN A 11 1.30 1.79 -7.85
CA GLN A 11 0.65 0.72 -8.61
C GLN A 11 1.58 -0.49 -8.77
N ALA A 12 2.86 -0.27 -9.07
CA ALA A 12 3.85 -1.34 -9.20
C ALA A 12 4.02 -2.14 -7.90
N LEU A 13 4.15 -1.45 -6.76
CA LEU A 13 4.28 -2.09 -5.44
C LEU A 13 3.01 -2.86 -5.05
N THR A 14 1.83 -2.37 -5.44
CA THR A 14 0.55 -3.05 -5.19
C THR A 14 0.45 -4.35 -5.99
N VAL A 15 0.88 -4.34 -7.26
CA VAL A 15 0.96 -5.54 -8.10
C VAL A 15 2.00 -6.51 -7.56
N GLU A 16 3.18 -6.02 -7.15
CA GLU A 16 4.18 -6.86 -6.50
C GLU A 16 3.67 -7.46 -5.18
N ALA A 17 2.92 -6.71 -4.37
CA ALA A 17 2.31 -7.23 -3.16
C ALA A 17 1.35 -8.39 -3.47
N ALA A 18 0.49 -8.24 -4.49
CA ALA A 18 -0.43 -9.29 -4.93
C ALA A 18 0.30 -10.54 -5.44
N LEU A 19 1.40 -10.36 -6.20
CA LEU A 19 2.18 -11.47 -6.77
C LEU A 19 3.06 -12.18 -5.74
N THR A 20 3.70 -11.42 -4.85
CA THR A 20 4.65 -11.95 -3.85
C THR A 20 3.99 -12.34 -2.53
N ARG A 21 2.73 -11.94 -2.34
CA ARG A 21 1.96 -12.10 -1.10
C ARG A 21 2.62 -11.46 0.13
N ARG A 22 3.50 -10.47 -0.05
CA ARG A 22 4.18 -9.79 1.06
C ARG A 22 3.41 -8.54 1.49
N ARG A 23 3.00 -8.49 2.76
CA ARG A 23 2.30 -7.32 3.32
C ARG A 23 3.17 -6.05 3.30
N ALA A 24 4.49 -6.20 3.45
CA ALA A 24 5.48 -5.10 3.43
C ALA A 24 5.32 -4.15 2.22
N HIS A 25 4.98 -4.70 1.06
CA HIS A 25 4.85 -3.93 -0.18
C HIS A 25 3.58 -3.07 -0.22
N ILE A 26 2.53 -3.46 0.51
CA ILE A 26 1.28 -2.70 0.64
C ILE A 26 1.54 -1.44 1.47
N TYR A 27 2.28 -1.56 2.58
CA TYR A 27 2.64 -0.39 3.41
C TYR A 27 3.53 0.59 2.64
N HIS A 28 4.53 0.10 1.90
CA HIS A 28 5.37 0.96 1.07
C HIS A 28 4.57 1.69 -0.03
N ALA A 29 3.59 1.01 -0.64
CA ALA A 29 2.71 1.63 -1.62
C ALA A 29 1.91 2.79 -1.00
N ALA A 30 1.35 2.59 0.19
CA ALA A 30 0.59 3.62 0.90
C ALA A 30 1.46 4.81 1.35
N MET A 31 2.71 4.56 1.73
CA MET A 31 3.68 5.62 2.08
C MET A 31 4.16 6.43 0.87
N LEU A 32 4.10 5.86 -0.33
CA LEU A 32 4.49 6.52 -1.58
C LEU A 32 3.33 7.29 -2.23
N ASP A 33 2.11 7.10 -1.76
CA ASP A 33 0.94 7.82 -2.26
C ASP A 33 0.96 9.28 -1.76
N PRO A 34 1.03 10.28 -2.67
CA PRO A 34 1.23 11.68 -2.30
C PRO A 34 0.04 12.30 -1.55
N HIS A 35 -1.16 11.73 -1.65
CA HIS A 35 -2.31 12.18 -0.87
C HIS A 35 -2.29 11.60 0.53
N THR A 36 -2.02 10.30 0.65
CA THR A 36 -1.92 9.59 1.93
C THR A 36 -0.78 10.14 2.78
N ALA A 37 0.41 10.34 2.20
CA ALA A 37 1.59 10.85 2.90
C ALA A 37 1.51 12.34 3.29
N ALA A 38 0.58 13.10 2.71
CA ALA A 38 0.35 14.50 3.08
C ALA A 38 -0.63 14.65 4.25
N GLU A 39 -1.52 13.68 4.44
CA GLU A 39 -2.63 13.73 5.40
C GLU A 39 -2.40 12.88 6.66
N LEU A 40 -1.56 11.83 6.57
CA LEU A 40 -1.34 10.86 7.64
C LEU A 40 0.14 10.71 7.98
N ASP A 41 0.42 10.49 9.27
CA ASP A 41 1.75 10.06 9.71
C ASP A 41 1.98 8.56 9.43
N LEU A 42 3.22 8.10 9.59
CA LEU A 42 3.59 6.72 9.27
C LEU A 42 2.77 5.70 10.07
N ASP A 43 2.54 5.93 11.36
CA ASP A 43 1.82 5.00 12.22
C ASP A 43 0.33 4.93 11.84
N GLN A 44 -0.26 6.06 11.46
CA GLN A 44 -1.62 6.12 10.92
C GLN A 44 -1.75 5.39 9.58
N ILE A 45 -0.75 5.48 8.71
CA ILE A 45 -0.71 4.74 7.45
C ILE A 45 -0.66 3.23 7.72
N TRP A 46 0.14 2.78 8.68
CA TRP A 46 0.18 1.37 9.10
C TRP A 46 -1.19 0.89 9.58
N ALA A 47 -1.82 1.64 10.48
CA ALA A 47 -3.14 1.29 11.01
C ALA A 47 -4.22 1.25 9.91
N LEU A 48 -4.25 2.24 9.02
CA LEU A 48 -5.18 2.29 7.90
C LEU A 48 -5.02 1.08 6.96
N VAL A 49 -3.77 0.72 6.63
CA VAL A 49 -3.49 -0.43 5.76
C VAL A 49 -3.90 -1.73 6.45
N ASP A 50 -3.65 -1.88 7.74
CA ASP A 50 -4.10 -3.06 8.50
C ASP A 50 -5.62 -3.19 8.53
N ASP A 51 -6.33 -2.09 8.77
CA ASP A 51 -7.79 -2.04 8.75
C ASP A 51 -8.34 -2.39 7.36
N LEU A 52 -7.71 -1.89 6.29
CA LEU A 52 -8.09 -2.21 4.92
C LEU A 52 -7.85 -3.68 4.57
N ILE A 53 -6.73 -4.27 5.00
CA ILE A 53 -6.43 -5.68 4.79
C ILE A 53 -7.44 -6.55 5.55
N ALA A 54 -7.74 -6.21 6.81
CA ALA A 54 -8.72 -6.95 7.61
C ALA A 54 -10.13 -6.86 7.02
N ALA A 55 -10.55 -5.68 6.57
CA ALA A 55 -11.87 -5.47 5.96
C ALA A 55 -12.04 -6.21 4.62
N HIS A 56 -10.96 -6.43 3.89
CA HIS A 56 -10.96 -7.08 2.57
C HIS A 56 -10.35 -8.47 2.58
N GLU A 57 -10.14 -9.09 3.75
CA GLU A 57 -9.46 -10.39 3.88
C GLU A 57 -10.10 -11.48 3.00
N ASP A 58 -11.43 -11.49 2.89
CA ASP A 58 -12.18 -12.44 2.06
C ASP A 58 -11.94 -12.27 0.55
N TRP A 59 -11.54 -11.09 0.11
CA TRP A 59 -11.31 -10.73 -1.30
C TRP A 59 -9.82 -10.75 -1.68
N LEU A 60 -8.95 -10.81 -0.68
CA LEU A 60 -7.51 -10.72 -0.83
C LEU A 60 -6.86 -12.11 -0.80
N PRO A 61 -5.77 -12.33 -1.56
CA PRO A 61 -4.94 -13.51 -1.37
C PRO A 61 -4.41 -13.51 0.07
N ARG A 62 -4.33 -14.68 0.73
CA ARG A 62 -3.67 -14.79 2.04
C ARG A 62 -2.24 -14.28 1.97
N TYR A 63 -2.02 -13.06 2.48
CA TYR A 63 -0.72 -12.44 2.59
C TYR A 63 0.08 -13.07 3.74
N GLN A 64 1.38 -13.24 3.55
CA GLN A 64 2.35 -13.73 4.55
C GLN A 64 3.21 -12.59 5.07
#